data_AF-A0A9D7Y5V7-F1
#
_entry.id   AF-A0A9D7Y5V7-F1
#
_cell.length_a   1.000
_cell.length_b   1.000
_cell.length_c   1.000
_cell.angle_alpha   90.00
_cell.angle_beta   90.00
_cell.angle_gamma   90.00
#
_symmetry.space_group_name_H-M   'P 1'
#
loop_
_entity.id
_entity.type
_entity.pdbx_description
1 polymer ?
#
loop_
_entity_poly.entity_id
_entity_poly.type
_entity_poly.pdbx_seq_one_letter_code
_entity_poly.pdbx_strand_id
1 'polypeptide(L)'
;MTFENFPTTEKTNESTIQPPKSSNNMRNIITGGLVAALLGTWGYIIYDKNNTKETIQTKDTLIAATSTEKDQLRKELDDATMRYDMIKTSSANMEHSKDSVITKRDREIAEKKTRISQLLGKVNASKEELAEAKSLIASLNDDISTYKTTVERLEGEKIVLIQEKEAVTKERDVVRRNYDSATTVIKQKGRCY
;
A
#
# COMPACT_ATOMS: atom_id res chain seq x y z
N MET A 1 -21.01 81.93 -61.82
CA MET A 1 -19.91 80.95 -61.75
C MET A 1 -20.07 80.22 -60.41
N THR A 2 -20.88 79.15 -60.33
CA THR A 2 -20.48 77.72 -60.44
C THR A 2 -19.63 77.22 -59.26
N PHE A 3 -20.19 76.41 -58.35
CA PHE A 3 -20.01 74.95 -58.26
C PHE A 3 -20.57 74.39 -56.93
N GLU A 4 -21.19 73.22 -57.05
CA GLU A 4 -21.79 72.35 -56.04
C GLU A 4 -20.75 71.72 -55.09
N ASN A 5 -21.11 71.35 -53.84
CA ASN A 5 -21.27 69.95 -53.40
C ASN A 5 -21.74 69.83 -51.93
N PHE A 6 -22.42 68.72 -51.63
CA PHE A 6 -23.34 68.43 -50.53
C PHE A 6 -22.71 68.22 -49.13
N PRO A 7 -23.53 68.27 -48.05
CA PRO A 7 -23.05 68.15 -46.67
C PRO A 7 -23.02 66.69 -46.21
N THR A 8 -21.92 66.26 -45.57
CA THR A 8 -21.91 64.97 -44.85
C THR A 8 -21.14 65.08 -43.54
N THR A 9 -21.91 64.91 -42.46
CA THR A 9 -21.59 64.27 -41.17
C THR A 9 -20.33 64.65 -40.40
N GLU A 10 -20.53 65.00 -39.12
CA GLU A 10 -20.00 64.19 -38.02
C GLU A 10 -20.86 64.38 -36.75
N LYS A 11 -21.20 63.24 -36.13
CA LYS A 11 -22.17 63.10 -35.03
C LYS A 11 -21.50 63.44 -33.70
N THR A 12 -22.10 64.37 -32.96
CA THR A 12 -21.78 64.66 -31.56
C THR A 12 -22.93 64.22 -30.66
N ASN A 13 -22.57 63.39 -29.69
CA ASN A 13 -23.11 63.23 -28.34
C ASN A 13 -24.58 62.84 -28.08
N GLU A 14 -24.67 61.92 -27.11
CA GLU A 14 -25.68 61.82 -26.07
C GLU A 14 -27.14 61.59 -26.48
N SER A 15 -27.71 60.47 -26.00
CA SER A 15 -29.14 60.31 -25.90
C SER A 15 -29.51 59.71 -24.55
N THR A 16 -29.69 60.63 -23.61
CA THR A 16 -30.87 60.82 -22.78
C THR A 16 -32.01 59.80 -22.96
N ILE A 17 -32.44 59.30 -21.80
CA ILE A 17 -33.62 58.49 -21.53
C ILE A 17 -34.91 59.25 -21.88
N GLN A 18 -35.86 58.61 -22.57
CA GLN A 18 -37.31 58.57 -22.26
C GLN A 18 -38.12 57.69 -23.26
N PRO A 19 -39.34 57.21 -22.90
CA PRO A 19 -39.74 55.81 -23.07
C PRO A 19 -40.83 55.57 -24.15
N PRO A 20 -40.98 54.35 -24.69
CA PRO A 20 -42.24 53.94 -25.30
C PRO A 20 -43.23 53.46 -24.23
N LYS A 21 -44.41 54.11 -24.25
CA LYS A 21 -45.62 53.84 -23.48
C LYS A 21 -46.27 52.51 -23.93
N SER A 22 -46.76 51.75 -22.95
CA SER A 22 -47.63 50.56 -23.04
C SER A 22 -46.93 49.24 -23.42
N SER A 23 -46.96 48.16 -22.63
CA SER A 23 -47.97 47.72 -21.67
C SER A 23 -47.37 47.26 -20.34
N ASN A 24 -48.02 47.63 -19.23
CA ASN A 24 -47.64 47.22 -17.87
C ASN A 24 -47.73 45.68 -17.66
N ASN A 25 -48.42 44.99 -18.58
CA ASN A 25 -48.55 43.54 -18.58
C ASN A 25 -47.28 42.83 -19.06
N MET A 26 -46.53 43.40 -20.01
CA MET A 26 -45.33 42.77 -20.59
C MET A 26 -44.13 42.83 -19.62
N ARG A 27 -43.99 43.93 -18.85
CA ARG A 27 -43.00 44.01 -17.77
C ARG A 27 -43.32 43.05 -16.62
N ASN A 28 -44.61 42.86 -16.28
CA ASN A 28 -45.04 41.89 -15.27
C ASN A 28 -44.93 40.43 -15.77
N ILE A 29 -45.14 40.16 -17.05
CA ILE A 29 -44.92 38.85 -17.69
C ILE A 29 -43.44 38.50 -17.77
N ILE A 30 -42.59 39.44 -18.17
CA ILE A 30 -41.13 39.20 -18.22
C ILE A 30 -40.60 39.04 -16.80
N THR A 31 -41.01 39.89 -15.86
CA THR A 31 -40.59 39.77 -14.45
C THR A 31 -41.13 38.48 -13.82
N GLY A 32 -42.38 38.12 -14.09
CA GLY A 32 -42.98 36.86 -13.64
C GLY A 32 -42.33 35.63 -14.25
N GLY A 33 -41.99 35.67 -15.55
CA GLY A 33 -41.27 34.62 -16.25
C GLY A 33 -39.81 34.48 -15.78
N LEU A 34 -39.13 35.60 -15.48
CA LEU A 34 -37.77 35.60 -14.93
C LEU A 34 -37.75 35.00 -13.52
N VAL A 35 -38.71 35.36 -12.66
CA VAL A 35 -38.87 34.79 -11.32
C VAL A 35 -39.26 33.31 -11.40
N ALA A 36 -40.14 32.92 -12.32
CA ALA A 36 -40.49 31.51 -12.56
C ALA A 36 -39.30 30.69 -13.09
N ALA A 37 -38.46 31.26 -13.95
CA ALA A 37 -37.23 30.62 -14.44
C ALA A 37 -36.19 30.46 -13.31
N LEU A 38 -36.02 31.48 -12.47
CA LEU A 38 -35.15 31.43 -11.28
C LEU A 38 -35.64 30.40 -10.24
N LEU A 39 -36.95 30.32 -10.00
CA LEU A 39 -37.56 29.33 -9.11
C LEU A 39 -37.57 27.91 -9.72
N GLY A 40 -37.65 27.80 -11.04
CA GLY A 40 -37.51 26.54 -11.78
C GLY A 40 -36.14 25.90 -11.57
N THR A 41 -35.06 26.69 -11.47
CA THR A 41 -33.71 26.20 -11.15
C THR A 41 -33.65 25.53 -9.77
N TRP A 42 -34.37 26.02 -8.77
CA TRP A 42 -34.46 25.40 -7.45
C TRP A 42 -35.43 24.21 -7.43
N GLY A 43 -36.53 24.29 -8.18
CA GLY A 43 -37.52 23.22 -8.33
C GLY A 43 -36.96 21.96 -9.00
N TYR A 44 -36.11 22.13 -10.02
CA TYR A 44 -35.42 21.03 -10.70
C TYR A 44 -34.43 20.31 -9.77
N ILE A 45 -33.69 21.06 -8.94
CA ILE A 45 -32.75 20.52 -7.94
C ILE A 45 -33.48 19.70 -6.84
N ILE A 46 -34.75 20.00 -6.56
CA ILE A 46 -35.56 19.26 -5.59
C ILE A 46 -36.21 18.02 -6.20
N TYR A 47 -36.58 18.02 -7.48
CA TYR A 47 -37.23 16.89 -8.15
C TYR A 47 -36.29 15.69 -8.37
N ASP A 48 -35.03 15.91 -8.71
CA ASP A 48 -34.04 14.83 -8.90
C ASP A 48 -33.48 14.25 -7.57
N LYS A 49 -33.93 14.81 -6.43
CA LYS A 49 -33.37 14.53 -5.11
C LYS A 49 -33.87 13.22 -4.48
N ASN A 50 -34.88 12.57 -5.08
CA ASN A 50 -35.41 11.31 -4.56
C ASN A 50 -34.54 10.09 -4.93
N ASN A 51 -34.04 10.01 -6.16
CA ASN A 51 -33.10 8.95 -6.60
C ASN A 51 -31.64 9.24 -6.17
N THR A 52 -31.28 10.52 -6.06
CA THR A 52 -29.94 10.95 -5.67
C THR A 52 -29.66 10.69 -4.19
N LYS A 53 -30.65 10.79 -3.29
CA LYS A 53 -30.47 10.48 -1.86
C LYS A 53 -30.21 9.00 -1.58
N GLU A 54 -30.94 8.11 -2.24
CA GLU A 54 -30.76 6.66 -2.08
C GLU A 54 -29.39 6.20 -2.59
N THR A 55 -28.98 6.73 -3.75
CA THR A 55 -27.65 6.46 -4.32
C THR A 55 -26.53 7.02 -3.44
N ILE A 56 -26.69 8.21 -2.87
CA ILE A 56 -25.71 8.81 -1.96
C ILE A 56 -25.60 8.01 -0.66
N GLN A 57 -26.73 7.64 -0.02
CA GLN A 57 -26.71 6.84 1.21
C GLN A 57 -26.08 5.45 0.98
N THR A 58 -26.35 4.83 -0.16
CA THR A 58 -25.73 3.54 -0.54
C THR A 58 -24.22 3.70 -0.76
N LYS A 59 -23.78 4.80 -1.39
CA LYS A 59 -22.35 5.08 -1.56
C LYS A 59 -21.65 5.41 -0.25
N ASP A 60 -22.27 6.18 0.65
CA ASP A 60 -21.70 6.53 1.96
C ASP A 60 -21.51 5.29 2.84
N THR A 61 -22.48 4.37 2.84
CA THR A 61 -22.37 3.08 3.57
C THR A 61 -21.29 2.17 2.98
N LEU A 62 -21.22 2.06 1.65
CA LEU A 62 -20.15 1.31 0.97
C LEU A 62 -18.76 1.92 1.24
N ILE A 63 -18.63 3.24 1.21
CA ILE A 63 -17.38 3.95 1.50
C ILE A 63 -16.96 3.72 2.95
N ALA A 64 -17.89 3.86 3.90
CA ALA A 64 -17.62 3.60 5.32
C ALA A 64 -17.13 2.17 5.55
N ALA A 65 -17.82 1.17 4.99
CA ALA A 65 -17.43 -0.24 5.09
C ALA A 65 -16.05 -0.52 4.47
N THR A 66 -15.80 0.03 3.28
CA THR A 66 -14.50 -0.09 2.56
C THR A 66 -13.37 0.55 3.36
N SER A 67 -13.63 1.70 4.01
CA SER A 67 -12.65 2.36 4.88
C SER A 67 -12.33 1.51 6.10
N THR A 68 -13.35 0.96 6.78
CA THR A 68 -13.16 0.08 7.94
C THR A 68 -12.37 -1.18 7.58
N GLU A 69 -12.69 -1.82 6.45
CA GLU A 69 -11.94 -2.98 5.95
C GLU A 69 -10.48 -2.62 5.69
N LYS A 70 -10.22 -1.48 5.04
CA LYS A 70 -8.86 -1.02 4.77
C LYS A 70 -8.07 -0.78 6.06
N ASP A 71 -8.69 -0.16 7.05
CA ASP A 71 -8.03 0.12 8.34
C ASP A 71 -7.74 -1.18 9.11
N GLN A 72 -8.62 -2.18 9.01
CA GLN A 72 -8.35 -3.51 9.53
C GLN A 72 -7.16 -4.17 8.82
N LEU A 73 -7.12 -4.15 7.48
CA LEU A 73 -6.02 -4.73 6.70
C LEU A 73 -4.68 -4.03 6.98
N ARG A 74 -4.69 -2.71 7.23
CA ARG A 74 -3.50 -1.98 7.67
C ARG A 74 -3.01 -2.46 9.02
N LYS A 75 -3.91 -2.64 9.98
CA LYS A 75 -3.57 -3.19 11.30
C LYS A 75 -2.98 -4.59 11.20
N GLU A 76 -3.54 -5.45 10.34
CA GLU A 76 -3.01 -6.80 10.10
C GLU A 76 -1.62 -6.76 9.46
N LEU A 77 -1.39 -5.87 8.49
CA LEU A 77 -0.06 -5.64 7.90
C LEU A 77 0.96 -5.16 8.94
N ASP A 78 0.55 -4.24 9.82
CA ASP A 78 1.41 -3.70 10.88
C ASP A 78 1.76 -4.78 11.90
N ASP A 79 0.80 -5.59 12.34
CA ASP A 79 1.04 -6.74 13.22
C ASP A 79 1.98 -7.77 12.59
N ALA A 80 1.74 -8.14 11.33
CA ALA A 80 2.62 -9.03 10.59
C ALA A 80 4.05 -8.46 10.50
N THR A 81 4.17 -7.17 10.18
CA THR A 81 5.45 -6.47 10.11
C THR A 81 6.19 -6.50 11.44
N MET A 82 5.51 -6.19 12.55
CA MET A 82 6.13 -6.23 13.89
C MET A 82 6.64 -7.62 14.25
N ARG A 83 5.85 -8.67 13.95
CA ARG A 83 6.27 -10.07 14.20
C ARG A 83 7.51 -10.42 13.38
N TYR A 84 7.52 -10.07 12.10
CA TYR A 84 8.68 -10.27 11.23
C TYR A 84 9.92 -9.54 11.75
N ASP A 85 9.80 -8.25 12.09
CA ASP A 85 10.90 -7.44 12.59
C ASP A 85 11.45 -7.97 13.92
N MET A 86 10.58 -8.47 14.81
CA MET A 86 10.98 -9.14 16.04
C MET A 86 11.81 -10.39 15.75
N ILE A 87 11.31 -11.31 14.90
CA ILE A 87 12.03 -12.55 14.56
C ILE A 87 13.37 -12.20 13.91
N LYS A 88 13.36 -11.29 12.94
CA LYS A 88 14.56 -10.84 12.24
C LYS A 88 15.58 -10.21 13.18
N THR A 89 15.14 -9.40 14.14
CA THR A 89 16.04 -8.78 15.13
C THR A 89 16.63 -9.84 16.07
N SER A 90 15.81 -10.80 16.55
CA SER A 90 16.32 -11.92 17.34
C SER A 90 17.31 -12.79 16.57
N SER A 91 17.15 -12.89 15.25
CA SER A 91 17.98 -13.72 14.39
C SER A 91 19.14 -13.01 13.70
N ALA A 92 19.23 -11.68 13.81
CA ALA A 92 20.20 -10.86 13.07
C ALA A 92 21.66 -11.21 13.37
N ASN A 93 21.94 -11.65 14.60
CA ASN A 93 23.30 -11.98 15.04
C ASN A 93 23.71 -13.42 14.75
N MET A 94 22.85 -14.20 14.10
CA MET A 94 23.09 -15.62 13.85
C MET A 94 23.74 -15.87 12.51
N GLU A 95 24.62 -16.87 12.44
CA GLU A 95 25.41 -17.19 11.25
C GLU A 95 24.52 -17.56 10.05
N HIS A 96 23.41 -18.26 10.30
CA HIS A 96 22.47 -18.68 9.26
C HIS A 96 21.56 -17.55 8.75
N SER A 97 21.65 -16.33 9.29
CA SER A 97 20.95 -15.16 8.73
C SER A 97 21.36 -14.85 7.29
N LYS A 98 22.56 -15.30 6.88
CA LYS A 98 23.10 -15.19 5.53
C LYS A 98 22.77 -16.38 4.64
N ASP A 99 22.04 -17.36 5.16
CA ASP A 99 21.64 -18.53 4.38
C ASP A 99 20.79 -18.10 3.17
N SER A 100 20.99 -18.77 2.04
CA SER A 100 20.28 -18.45 0.79
C SER A 100 18.75 -18.59 0.93
N VAL A 101 18.29 -19.52 1.77
CA VAL A 101 16.86 -19.71 2.04
C VAL A 101 16.33 -18.53 2.86
N ILE A 102 17.01 -18.16 3.94
CA ILE A 102 16.62 -17.04 4.81
C ILE A 102 16.58 -15.73 4.04
N THR A 103 17.64 -15.44 3.28
CA THR A 103 17.72 -14.21 2.45
C THR A 103 16.67 -14.16 1.34
N LYS A 104 16.32 -15.30 0.74
CA LYS A 104 15.22 -15.39 -0.23
C LYS A 104 13.87 -15.08 0.43
N ARG A 105 13.59 -15.67 1.59
CA ARG A 105 12.35 -15.42 2.33
C ARG A 105 12.24 -13.97 2.79
N ASP A 106 13.34 -13.39 3.26
CA ASP A 106 13.42 -11.97 3.60
C ASP A 106 13.01 -11.06 2.43
N ARG A 107 13.48 -11.40 1.23
CA ARG A 107 13.15 -10.66 0.01
C ARG A 107 11.67 -10.81 -0.35
N GLU A 108 11.13 -12.02 -0.31
CA GLU A 108 9.72 -12.29 -0.60
C GLU A 108 8.79 -11.53 0.37
N ILE A 109 9.12 -11.54 1.67
CA ILE A 109 8.39 -10.78 2.70
C ILE A 109 8.45 -9.27 2.42
N ALA A 110 9.63 -8.74 2.09
CA ALA A 110 9.80 -7.33 1.77
C ALA A 110 8.99 -6.90 0.53
N GLU A 111 9.03 -7.70 -0.53
CA GLU A 111 8.29 -7.45 -1.77
C GLU A 111 6.77 -7.47 -1.52
N LYS A 112 6.26 -8.46 -0.77
CA LYS A 112 4.83 -8.53 -0.39
C LYS A 112 4.42 -7.35 0.48
N LYS A 113 5.21 -6.99 1.49
CA LYS A 113 4.94 -5.81 2.33
C LYS A 113 4.82 -4.54 1.48
N THR A 114 5.77 -4.30 0.56
CA THR A 114 5.71 -3.16 -0.35
C THR A 114 4.45 -3.19 -1.22
N ARG A 115 4.11 -4.34 -1.79
CA ARG A 115 2.91 -4.49 -2.64
C ARG A 115 1.62 -4.21 -1.86
N ILE A 116 1.50 -4.75 -0.65
CA ILE A 116 0.33 -4.51 0.22
C ILE A 116 0.24 -3.02 0.58
N SER A 117 1.35 -2.40 0.98
CA SER A 117 1.38 -0.96 1.27
C SER A 117 0.96 -0.10 0.08
N GLN A 118 1.34 -0.48 -1.15
CA GLN A 118 0.91 0.21 -2.37
C GLN A 118 -0.60 0.07 -2.60
N LEU A 119 -1.16 -1.12 -2.39
CA LEU A 119 -2.61 -1.36 -2.54
C LEU A 119 -3.43 -0.60 -1.48
N LEU A 120 -3.02 -0.70 -0.20
CA LEU A 120 -3.69 -0.04 0.92
C LEU A 120 -3.42 1.48 1.00
N GLY A 121 -2.42 1.97 0.26
CA GLY A 121 -2.08 3.38 0.14
C GLY A 121 -2.97 4.15 -0.85
N LYS A 122 -3.69 3.45 -1.73
CA LYS A 122 -4.62 4.07 -2.69
C LYS A 122 -5.79 4.74 -1.96
N VAL A 123 -6.11 5.97 -2.37
CA VAL A 123 -7.21 6.76 -1.79
C VAL A 123 -8.56 6.11 -2.12
N ASN A 124 -8.72 5.59 -3.34
CA ASN A 124 -9.94 4.95 -3.83
C ASN A 124 -9.67 3.49 -4.22
N ALA A 125 -9.15 2.69 -3.28
CA ALA A 125 -8.91 1.27 -3.55
C ALA A 125 -10.24 0.56 -3.91
N SER A 126 -10.25 -0.21 -4.99
CA SER A 126 -11.43 -0.99 -5.38
C SER A 126 -11.62 -2.21 -4.46
N LYS A 127 -12.81 -2.82 -4.49
CA LYS A 127 -13.07 -4.04 -3.70
C LYS A 127 -12.14 -5.18 -4.10
N GLU A 128 -11.81 -5.27 -5.39
CA GLU A 128 -10.88 -6.24 -5.95
C GLU A 128 -9.46 -6.01 -5.43
N GLU A 129 -9.03 -4.75 -5.33
CA GLU A 129 -7.72 -4.39 -4.78
C GLU A 129 -7.61 -4.68 -3.28
N LEU A 130 -8.70 -4.48 -2.52
CA LEU A 130 -8.77 -4.86 -1.11
C LEU A 130 -8.76 -6.39 -0.93
N ALA A 131 -9.46 -7.13 -1.79
CA ALA A 131 -9.41 -8.58 -1.80
C ALA A 131 -8.01 -9.12 -2.15
N GLU A 132 -7.33 -8.52 -3.13
CA GLU A 132 -5.93 -8.81 -3.45
C GLU A 132 -5.02 -8.52 -2.25
N ALA A 133 -5.17 -7.35 -1.62
CA ALA A 133 -4.39 -6.98 -0.44
C ALA A 133 -4.60 -7.98 0.72
N LYS A 134 -5.84 -8.42 0.96
CA LYS A 134 -6.18 -9.44 1.95
C LYS A 134 -5.52 -10.78 1.64
N SER A 135 -5.56 -11.23 0.38
CA SER A 135 -4.89 -12.45 -0.04
C SER A 135 -3.36 -12.36 0.14
N LEU A 136 -2.79 -11.20 -0.16
CA LEU A 136 -1.36 -10.96 0.02
C LEU A 136 -0.98 -10.92 1.51
N ILE A 137 -1.82 -10.36 2.38
CA ILE A 137 -1.63 -10.40 3.84
C ILE A 137 -1.66 -11.83 4.37
N ALA A 138 -2.59 -12.67 3.90
CA ALA A 138 -2.62 -14.08 4.26
C ALA A 138 -1.32 -14.78 3.85
N SER A 139 -0.88 -14.60 2.60
CA SER A 139 0.37 -15.18 2.12
C SER A 139 1.61 -14.62 2.84
N LEU A 140 1.61 -13.34 3.22
CA LEU A 140 2.66 -12.72 4.02
C LEU A 140 2.76 -13.37 5.40
N ASN A 141 1.63 -13.63 6.05
CA ASN A 141 1.60 -14.31 7.34
C ASN A 141 2.17 -15.75 7.26
N ASP A 142 1.83 -16.48 6.20
CA ASP A 142 2.37 -17.82 5.95
C ASP A 142 3.89 -17.79 5.72
N ASP A 143 4.38 -16.80 4.98
CA ASP A 143 5.82 -16.61 4.77
C ASP A 143 6.55 -16.28 6.07
N ILE A 144 6.00 -15.40 6.90
CA ILE A 144 6.56 -15.05 8.21
C ILE A 144 6.58 -16.26 9.14
N SER A 145 5.52 -17.07 9.13
CA SER A 145 5.46 -18.33 9.89
C SER A 145 6.55 -19.29 9.42
N THR A 146 6.69 -19.48 8.11
CA THR A 146 7.71 -20.36 7.54
C THR A 146 9.12 -19.85 7.80
N TYR A 147 9.32 -18.53 7.72
CA TYR A 147 10.58 -17.86 8.05
C TYR A 147 10.97 -18.17 9.51
N LYS A 148 10.04 -17.98 10.46
CA LYS A 148 10.23 -18.34 11.87
C LYS A 148 10.66 -19.79 12.05
N THR A 149 9.92 -20.74 11.48
CA THR A 149 10.26 -22.17 11.57
C THR A 149 11.62 -22.49 10.97
N THR A 150 11.99 -21.82 9.88
CA THR A 150 13.30 -22.02 9.24
C THR A 150 14.43 -21.52 10.15
N VAL A 151 14.26 -20.35 10.76
CA VAL A 151 15.20 -19.80 11.75
C VAL A 151 15.36 -20.76 12.93
N GLU A 152 14.26 -21.20 13.54
CA GLU A 152 14.28 -22.14 14.69
C GLU A 152 14.97 -23.47 14.34
N ARG A 153 14.72 -24.01 13.14
CA ARG A 153 15.37 -25.23 12.65
C ARG A 153 16.88 -25.02 12.50
N LEU A 154 17.31 -23.93 11.88
CA LEU A 154 18.74 -23.63 11.66
C LEU A 154 19.47 -23.35 12.97
N GLU A 155 18.80 -22.75 13.96
CA GLU A 155 19.31 -22.65 15.34
C GLU A 155 19.53 -24.03 15.97
N GLY A 156 18.53 -24.92 15.89
CA GLY A 156 18.61 -26.28 16.41
C GLY A 156 19.73 -27.08 15.76
N GLU A 157 19.82 -27.07 14.43
CA GLU A 157 20.87 -27.73 13.67
C GLU A 157 22.26 -27.20 14.05
N LYS A 158 22.42 -25.90 14.26
CA LYS A 158 23.69 -25.31 14.72
C LYS A 158 24.12 -25.85 16.07
N ILE A 159 23.20 -26.00 17.02
CA ILE A 159 23.51 -26.56 18.35
C ILE A 159 24.00 -28.00 18.23
N VAL A 160 23.29 -28.83 17.45
CA VAL A 160 23.67 -30.22 17.19
C VAL A 160 25.05 -30.30 16.52
N LEU A 161 25.28 -29.50 15.48
CA LEU A 161 26.56 -29.46 14.77
C LEU A 161 27.73 -29.04 15.67
N ILE A 162 27.52 -28.14 16.62
CA ILE A 162 28.55 -27.77 17.61
C ILE A 162 28.88 -28.96 18.50
N GLN A 163 27.87 -29.66 19.03
CA GLN A 163 28.05 -30.83 19.88
C GLN A 163 28.77 -31.97 19.14
N GLU A 164 28.34 -32.26 17.91
CA GLU A 164 28.98 -33.26 17.06
C GLU A 164 30.42 -32.89 16.74
N LYS A 165 30.69 -31.62 16.39
CA LYS A 165 32.04 -31.13 16.13
C LYS A 165 32.95 -31.30 17.34
N GLU A 166 32.46 -31.02 18.56
CA GLU A 166 33.21 -31.23 19.79
C GLU A 166 33.51 -32.72 20.04
N ALA A 167 32.52 -33.59 19.85
CA ALA A 167 32.67 -35.04 20.00
C ALA A 167 33.69 -35.59 18.99
N VAL A 168 33.52 -35.29 17.70
CA VAL A 168 34.43 -35.71 16.63
C VAL A 168 35.84 -35.16 16.83
N THR A 169 35.96 -33.93 17.34
CA THR A 169 37.27 -33.35 17.69
C THR A 169 37.96 -34.15 18.80
N LYS A 170 37.24 -34.47 19.87
CA LYS A 170 37.78 -35.30 20.98
C LYS A 170 38.20 -36.68 20.48
N GLU A 171 37.35 -37.34 19.69
CA GLU A 171 37.64 -38.66 19.12
C GLU A 171 38.88 -38.64 18.23
N ARG A 172 38.95 -37.67 17.30
CA ARG A 172 40.13 -37.46 16.45
C ARG A 172 41.40 -37.30 17.28
N ASP A 173 41.35 -36.49 18.34
CA ASP A 173 42.54 -36.19 19.15
C ASP A 173 42.99 -37.41 19.99
N VAL A 174 42.06 -38.27 20.40
CA VAL A 174 42.37 -39.56 21.03
C VAL A 174 43.00 -40.51 20.01
N VAL A 175 42.40 -40.67 18.83
CA VAL A 175 42.91 -41.54 17.77
C VAL A 175 44.31 -41.12 17.33
N ARG A 176 44.55 -39.82 17.13
CA ARG A 176 45.88 -39.29 16.81
C ARG A 176 46.91 -39.62 17.88
N ARG A 177 46.60 -39.36 19.16
CA ARG A 177 47.51 -39.69 20.27
C ARG A 177 47.83 -41.18 20.32
N ASN A 178 46.84 -42.05 20.11
CA ASN A 178 47.06 -43.50 20.10
C ASN A 178 47.95 -43.92 18.92
N TYR A 179 47.72 -43.35 17.73
CA TYR A 179 48.51 -43.61 16.54
C TYR A 179 49.99 -43.18 16.70
N ASP A 180 50.22 -41.96 17.20
CA ASP A 180 51.57 -41.44 17.44
C ASP A 180 52.31 -42.26 18.50
N SER A 181 51.59 -42.66 19.57
CA SER A 181 52.12 -43.53 20.62
C SER A 181 52.53 -44.90 20.07
N ALA A 182 51.65 -45.55 19.30
CA ALA A 182 51.93 -46.84 18.67
C ALA A 182 53.13 -46.75 17.71
N THR A 183 53.19 -45.71 16.89
CA THR A 183 54.30 -45.47 15.96
C THR A 183 55.62 -45.28 16.70
N THR A 184 55.62 -44.55 17.82
CA THR A 184 56.80 -44.34 18.65
C THR A 184 57.30 -45.66 19.26
N VAL A 185 56.40 -46.48 19.79
CA VAL A 185 56.74 -47.81 20.35
C VAL A 185 57.34 -48.73 19.28
N ILE A 186 56.78 -48.74 18.07
CA ILE A 186 57.31 -49.53 16.94
C ILE A 186 58.73 -49.08 16.59
N LYS A 187 58.96 -47.77 16.46
CA LYS A 187 60.30 -47.21 16.18
C LYS A 187 61.31 -47.55 17.27
N GLN A 188 60.91 -47.51 18.54
CA GLN A 188 61.78 -47.90 19.65
C GLN A 188 62.12 -49.40 19.58
N LYS A 189 61.13 -50.28 19.39
CA LYS A 189 61.38 -51.73 19.25
C LYS A 189 62.29 -52.07 18.06
N GLY A 190 62.09 -51.43 16.91
CA GLY A 190 62.91 -51.65 15.71
C GLY A 190 64.35 -51.14 15.82
N ARG A 191 64.67 -50.32 16.83
CA ARG A 191 66.04 -49.85 17.12
C ARG A 191 66.77 -50.69 18.17
N CYS A 192 66.07 -51.60 18.84
CA CYS A 192 66.61 -52.47 19.88
C CYS A 192 66.95 -53.89 19.37
N TYR A 193 66.85 -54.10 18.06
CA TYR A 193 67.37 -55.25 17.31
C TYR A 193 68.38 -54.73 16.29
#